data_AF-A0A942A120-F1
#
_entry.id   AF-A0A942A120-F1
#
_cell.length_a   1.000
_cell.length_b   1.000
_cell.length_c   1.000
_cell.angle_alpha   90.00
_cell.angle_beta   90.00
_cell.angle_gamma   90.00
#
_symmetry.space_group_name_H-M   'P 1'
#
loop_
_entity.id
_entity.type
_entity.pdbx_description
1 polymer ?
#
loop_
_entity_poly.entity_id
_entity_poly.type
_entity_poly.pdbx_seq_one_letter_code
_entity_poly.pdbx_strand_id
1 'polypeptide(L)'
;MVTFMDQVPAQAKPFRMGLLPDKGAKFGCGTCHVNPAGGGPRSPFGQDYEKVGLKAGDKYTQDLGAVDSDKDGATNDQEFSAGTHPGDPASKPAR
;
A
#
# COMPACT_ATOMS: atom_id res chain seq x y z
N MET A 1 -4.72 -24.26 -11.17
CA MET A 1 -4.25 -24.23 -9.76
C MET A 1 -3.79 -22.82 -9.48
N VAL A 2 -4.63 -22.01 -8.82
CA VAL A 2 -4.16 -20.74 -8.25
C VAL A 2 -3.52 -21.09 -6.92
N THR A 3 -2.20 -21.07 -6.89
CA THR A 3 -1.44 -21.15 -5.65
C THR A 3 -1.81 -19.90 -4.87
N PHE A 4 -2.73 -20.01 -3.91
CA PHE A 4 -2.89 -19.00 -2.88
C PHE A 4 -1.57 -18.99 -2.12
N MET A 5 -0.67 -18.07 -2.48
CA MET A 5 0.45 -17.76 -1.61
C MET A 5 -0.19 -17.17 -0.36
N ASP A 6 -0.31 -17.98 0.69
CA ASP A 6 -0.80 -17.55 2.00
C ASP A 6 -0.06 -16.26 2.36
N GLN A 7 -0.76 -15.13 2.30
CA GLN A 7 -0.17 -13.85 2.64
C GLN A 7 0.23 -13.93 4.11
N VAL A 8 1.54 -13.94 4.36
CA VAL A 8 2.08 -14.05 5.71
C VAL A 8 1.48 -12.91 6.55
N PRO A 9 0.74 -13.24 7.62
CA PRO A 9 0.19 -12.22 8.49
C PRO A 9 1.35 -11.40 9.07
N ALA A 10 1.26 -10.08 8.95
CA ALA A 10 2.29 -9.18 9.43
C ALA A 10 1.69 -8.18 10.42
N GLN A 11 2.50 -7.79 11.40
CA GLN A 11 2.17 -6.67 12.27
C GLN A 11 2.58 -5.37 11.58
N ALA A 12 1.71 -4.36 11.61
CA ALA A 12 2.05 -3.03 11.16
C ALA A 12 3.17 -2.44 12.01
N LYS A 13 3.96 -1.58 11.38
CA LYS A 13 4.93 -0.72 12.08
C LYS A 13 4.49 0.73 11.90
N PRO A 14 3.81 1.34 12.90
CA PRO A 14 3.18 2.65 12.75
C PRO A 14 4.10 3.77 12.26
N PHE A 15 5.41 3.70 12.56
CA PHE A 15 6.38 4.70 12.09
C PHE A 15 6.44 4.81 10.55
N ARG A 16 6.08 3.75 9.82
CA ARG A 16 6.08 3.74 8.35
C ARG A 16 5.06 4.68 7.75
N MET A 17 4.05 5.10 8.51
CA MET A 17 3.11 6.12 8.04
C MET A 17 3.84 7.41 7.69
N GLY A 18 4.85 7.81 8.48
CA GLY A 18 5.66 8.99 8.20
C GLY A 18 6.57 8.88 6.96
N LEU A 19 6.63 7.70 6.33
CA LEU A 19 7.43 7.42 5.14
C LEU A 19 6.57 7.47 3.86
N LEU A 20 5.24 7.50 3.99
CA LEU A 20 4.30 7.60 2.88
C LEU A 20 4.08 9.07 2.47
N PRO A 21 3.68 9.35 1.21
CA PRO A 21 3.45 10.71 0.73
C PRO A 21 2.44 11.52 1.57
N ASP A 22 1.34 10.89 1.99
CA ASP A 22 0.29 11.51 2.80
C ASP A 22 0.57 11.43 4.31
N LYS A 23 1.72 10.89 4.71
CA LYS A 23 2.08 10.59 6.10
C LYS A 23 1.06 9.69 6.83
N GLY A 24 0.33 8.86 6.09
CA GLY A 24 -0.76 8.01 6.59
C GLY A 24 -2.02 8.78 7.01
N ALA A 25 -2.19 10.03 6.57
CA ALA A 25 -3.29 10.89 6.97
C ALA A 25 -4.67 10.35 6.58
N LYS A 26 -4.78 9.57 5.50
CA LYS A 26 -6.08 9.08 5.01
C LYS A 26 -6.49 7.74 5.57
N PHE A 27 -5.58 6.77 5.58
CA PHE A 27 -5.93 5.37 5.89
C PHE A 27 -5.09 4.74 7.00
N GLY A 28 -4.06 5.44 7.51
CA GLY A 28 -3.17 4.93 8.54
C GLY A 28 -2.63 3.54 8.19
N CYS A 29 -2.65 2.61 9.15
CA CYS A 29 -2.17 1.25 8.91
C CYS A 29 -2.93 0.52 7.79
N GLY A 30 -4.15 0.97 7.47
CA GLY A 30 -4.98 0.47 6.37
C GLY A 30 -4.30 0.57 5.01
N THR A 31 -3.46 1.59 4.79
CA THR A 31 -2.74 1.73 3.51
C THR A 31 -1.93 0.47 3.17
N CYS A 32 -1.28 -0.15 4.17
CA CYS A 32 -0.46 -1.35 3.97
C CYS A 32 -1.13 -2.66 4.43
N HIS A 33 -2.24 -2.61 5.16
CA HIS A 33 -2.89 -3.78 5.75
C HIS A 33 -4.39 -3.78 5.46
N VAL A 34 -4.95 -4.96 5.20
CA VAL A 34 -6.40 -5.11 4.98
C VAL A 34 -7.18 -4.70 6.24
N ASN A 35 -6.66 -5.04 7.43
CA ASN A 35 -7.22 -4.56 8.68
C ASN A 35 -6.58 -3.20 9.07
N PRO A 36 -7.35 -2.10 9.15
CA PRO A 36 -6.84 -0.79 9.49
C PRO A 36 -6.30 -0.69 10.93
N ALA A 37 -6.59 -1.66 11.81
CA ALA A 37 -5.92 -1.79 13.11
C ALA A 37 -4.43 -2.21 13.00
N GLY A 38 -3.95 -2.52 11.80
CA GLY A 38 -2.53 -2.77 11.54
C GLY A 38 -2.05 -4.18 11.89
N GLY A 39 -2.88 -5.19 11.63
CA GLY A 39 -2.49 -6.59 11.78
C GLY A 39 -3.08 -7.46 10.69
N GLY A 40 -2.53 -8.66 10.51
CA GLY A 40 -3.03 -9.60 9.50
C GLY A 40 -2.51 -9.31 8.09
N PRO A 41 -3.21 -9.78 7.05
CA PRO A 41 -2.74 -9.70 5.66
C PRO A 41 -2.49 -8.28 5.19
N ARG A 42 -1.50 -8.12 4.32
CA ARG A 42 -1.20 -6.85 3.66
C ARG A 42 -2.21 -6.54 2.55
N SER A 43 -2.50 -5.27 2.32
CA SER A 43 -3.15 -4.83 1.08
C SER A 43 -2.22 -5.11 -0.12
N PRO A 44 -2.72 -5.07 -1.38
CA PRO A 44 -1.88 -5.10 -2.57
C PRO A 44 -0.71 -4.09 -2.49
N PHE A 45 -0.99 -2.82 -2.14
CA PHE A 45 0.05 -1.83 -1.86
C PHE A 45 1.06 -2.30 -0.81
N GLY A 46 0.59 -2.84 0.31
CA GLY A 46 1.46 -3.33 1.37
C GLY A 46 2.37 -4.48 0.94
N GLN A 47 1.93 -5.34 0.02
CA GLN A 47 2.76 -6.38 -0.59
C GLN A 47 3.87 -5.78 -1.45
N ASP A 48 3.58 -4.73 -2.21
CA ASP A 48 4.59 -4.08 -3.06
C ASP A 48 5.53 -3.20 -2.23
N TYR A 49 5.04 -2.57 -1.16
CA TYR A 49 5.89 -1.94 -0.16
C TYR A 49 6.85 -2.96 0.47
N GLU A 50 6.41 -4.20 0.74
CA GLU A 50 7.28 -5.28 1.21
C GLU A 50 8.37 -5.64 0.18
N LYS A 51 8.01 -5.74 -1.10
CA LYS A 51 8.96 -6.15 -2.15
C LYS A 51 9.93 -5.04 -2.54
N VAL A 52 9.48 -3.78 -2.53
CA VAL A 52 10.22 -2.62 -3.05
C VAL A 52 10.68 -1.73 -1.89
N GLY A 53 9.73 -1.20 -1.11
CA GLY A 53 10.02 -0.22 -0.06
C GLY A 53 10.88 -0.75 1.08
N LEU A 54 10.65 -1.99 1.54
CA LEU A 54 11.50 -2.62 2.56
C LEU A 54 12.90 -2.92 2.04
N LYS A 55 13.03 -3.40 0.79
CA LYS A 55 14.34 -3.66 0.17
C LYS A 55 15.13 -2.37 -0.07
N ALA A 56 14.43 -1.24 -0.25
CA ALA A 56 15.02 0.09 -0.35
C ALA A 56 15.37 0.72 1.02
N GLY A 57 15.27 -0.03 2.12
CA GLY A 57 15.59 0.42 3.47
C GLY A 57 14.46 1.21 4.12
N ASP A 58 13.24 0.69 4.05
CA ASP A 58 12.02 1.32 4.59
C ASP A 58 11.76 2.70 3.95
N LYS A 59 11.54 2.73 2.62
CA LYS A 59 11.30 3.99 1.89
C LYS A 59 10.15 3.89 0.90
N TYR A 60 9.42 4.99 0.74
CA TYR A 60 8.62 5.22 -0.45
C TYR A 60 9.55 5.66 -1.59
N THR A 61 9.62 4.85 -2.64
CA THR A 61 10.52 5.06 -3.79
C THR A 61 9.73 5.47 -5.02
N GLN A 62 10.39 6.08 -5.99
CA GLN A 62 9.77 6.39 -7.29
C GLN A 62 9.26 5.13 -7.99
N ASP A 63 10.01 4.02 -7.91
CA ASP A 63 9.58 2.74 -8.47
C ASP A 63 8.28 2.26 -7.83
N LEU A 64 8.13 2.39 -6.50
CA LEU A 64 6.89 2.07 -5.80
C LEU A 64 5.75 3.01 -6.19
N GLY A 65 6.01 4.31 -6.35
CA GLY A 65 5.02 5.31 -6.78
C GLY A 65 4.45 5.07 -8.18
N ALA A 66 5.25 4.46 -9.07
CA ALA A 66 4.86 4.13 -10.43
C ALA A 66 4.05 2.82 -10.57
N VAL A 67 3.97 2.00 -9.52
CA VAL A 67 3.17 0.76 -9.54
C VAL A 67 1.68 1.09 -9.41
N ASP A 68 0.85 0.41 -10.18
CA ASP A 68 -0.60 0.27 -9.96
C ASP A 68 -0.81 -1.01 -9.13
N SER A 69 -0.77 -0.86 -7.80
CA SER A 69 -0.65 -2.00 -6.89
C SER A 69 -1.94 -2.83 -6.82
N ASP A 70 -3.09 -2.20 -6.96
CA ASP A 70 -4.39 -2.85 -6.87
C ASP A 70 -5.08 -3.12 -8.23
N LYS A 71 -4.46 -2.64 -9.32
CA LYS A 71 -4.80 -2.90 -10.72
C LYS A 71 -6.10 -2.24 -11.17
N ASP A 72 -6.37 -1.04 -10.65
CA ASP A 72 -7.55 -0.26 -11.00
C ASP A 72 -7.33 0.75 -12.14
N GLY A 73 -6.07 0.87 -12.59
CA GLY A 73 -5.63 1.76 -13.67
C GLY A 73 -5.04 3.08 -13.20
N ALA A 74 -4.86 3.32 -11.90
CA ALA A 74 -4.13 4.44 -11.33
C ALA A 74 -2.81 3.96 -10.67
N THR A 75 -1.75 4.75 -10.77
CA THR A 75 -0.52 4.46 -10.03
C THR A 75 -0.64 4.94 -8.58
N ASN A 76 0.17 4.35 -7.69
CA ASN A 76 0.21 4.74 -6.28
C ASN A 76 0.40 6.27 -6.11
N ASP A 77 1.28 6.90 -6.90
CA ASP A 77 1.47 8.37 -6.87
C ASP A 77 0.20 9.15 -7.26
N GLN A 78 -0.55 8.67 -8.26
CA GLN A 78 -1.81 9.29 -8.67
C GLN A 78 -2.85 9.19 -7.57
N GLU A 79 -2.90 8.06 -6.88
CA GLU A 79 -3.82 7.83 -5.79
C GLU A 79 -3.50 8.62 -4.53
N PHE A 80 -2.23 8.67 -4.12
CA PHE A 80 -1.81 9.56 -3.02
C PHE A 80 -2.13 11.02 -3.33
N SER A 81 -1.95 11.44 -4.59
CA SER A 81 -2.29 12.80 -5.04
C SER A 81 -3.80 13.06 -5.02
N ALA A 82 -4.62 12.07 -5.38
CA ALA A 82 -6.08 12.14 -5.35
C ALA A 82 -6.68 11.91 -3.95
N GLY A 83 -5.89 11.39 -3.00
CA GLY A 83 -6.33 10.99 -1.68
C GLY A 83 -7.15 9.69 -1.67
N THR A 84 -6.92 8.81 -2.64
CA THR A 84 -7.54 7.49 -2.77
C THR A 84 -6.62 6.37 -2.27
N HIS A 85 -7.11 5.13 -2.19
CA HIS A 85 -6.44 4.09 -1.40
C HIS A 85 -5.67 3.11 -2.32
N PRO A 86 -4.32 3.10 -2.30
CA PRO A 86 -3.50 2.40 -3.30
C PRO A 86 -3.50 0.86 -3.28
N GLY A 87 -4.34 0.30 -2.43
CA GLY A 87 -4.51 -1.12 -2.21
C GLY A 87 -5.97 -1.54 -2.23
N ASP A 88 -6.88 -0.69 -2.71
CA ASP A 88 -8.31 -0.96 -2.78
C ASP A 88 -8.88 -0.52 -4.14
N PRO A 89 -9.13 -1.46 -5.08
CA PRO A 89 -9.59 -1.14 -6.44
C PRO A 89 -10.94 -0.40 -6.53
N ALA A 90 -11.68 -0.34 -5.42
CA ALA A 90 -12.92 0.42 -5.31
C ALA A 90 -12.69 1.90 -4.95
N SER A 91 -11.51 2.24 -4.42
CA SER A 91 -11.12 3.57 -3.98
C SER A 91 -10.16 4.20 -5.00
N LYS A 92 -10.72 4.80 -6.05
CA LYS A 92 -9.96 5.26 -7.22
C LYS A 92 -10.19 6.71 -7.61
N PRO A 93 -9.22 7.36 -8.27
CA PRO A 93 -9.39 8.73 -8.75
C PRO A 93 -10.57 8.85 -9.73
N ALA A 94 -11.27 9.98 -9.70
CA ALA A 94 -12.25 10.32 -10.74
C ALA A 94 -11.54 10.48 -12.10
N ARG A 95 -12.16 9.97 -13.17
CA ARG A 95 -11.68 10.12 -14.55
C ARG A 95 -12.13 11.42 -15.18
#